data_AF-A0A7S1Q9V8-F1
#
_entry.id   AF-A0A7S1Q9V8-F1
#
_cell.length_a   1.000
_cell.length_b   1.000
_cell.length_c   1.000
_cell.angle_alpha   90.00
_cell.angle_beta   90.00
_cell.angle_gamma   90.00
#
_symmetry.space_group_name_H-M   'P 1'
#
loop_
_entity.id
_entity.type
_entity.pdbx_description
1 polymer ?
#
loop_
_entity_poly.entity_id
_entity_poly.type
_entity_poly.pdbx_seq_one_letter_code
_entity_poly.pdbx_strand_id
1 'polypeptide(L)'
;GRGPPPTSQGATAPARPLTMDALARRGATRGLAAARRLGILGLVVVVVPLSSMLSVLATVALCLVVWRTGPSYTEGLLFPAISELGIDMPQRRVYQVGFAVTGALMALCILFFQELAAVMLLPLQKGSSVLISGLRSAPQLNGCAGVCQGAVEDGSGRMNVRLESGEVKAMRPENLAILIQQAEGPDAELLRSLLRWGYYSAAGVALQGVFTLEHGLSLQCFIHWGGAVLFLLGAMQHAKASNDLYDAAAKRSSVLLQDRLVTMALRVRHFILDYSSACLFLVPLLMQVLPRSSGGDKEDASSSRAPSTSNSTGAAEKAGVDLSIMNAMGAMQWGIILQFALYFCTYTADLLAAARHATAKDGKES
;
A
#
# COMPACT_ATOMS: atom_id res chain seq x y z
N GLY A 1 67.86 16.87 -2.11
CA GLY A 1 66.43 17.03 -1.81
C GLY A 1 65.64 16.12 -2.73
N ARG A 2 64.87 15.18 -2.18
CA ARG A 2 63.92 14.37 -2.95
C ARG A 2 62.57 15.10 -2.90
N GLY A 3 62.08 15.55 -4.05
CA GLY A 3 60.77 16.18 -4.16
C GLY A 3 59.64 15.17 -3.88
N PRO A 4 58.46 15.64 -3.44
CA PRO A 4 57.31 14.78 -3.19
C PRO A 4 56.85 14.10 -4.49
N PRO A 5 56.38 12.84 -4.42
CA PRO A 5 55.89 12.12 -5.60
C PRO A 5 54.65 12.81 -6.18
N PRO A 6 54.45 12.75 -7.51
CA PRO A 6 53.28 13.32 -8.17
C PRO A 6 52.02 12.63 -7.64
N THR A 7 51.09 13.43 -7.11
CA THR A 7 49.75 13.00 -6.72
C THR A 7 49.06 12.40 -7.95
N SER A 8 48.73 11.11 -7.87
CA SER A 8 48.03 10.38 -8.92
C SER A 8 46.70 11.07 -9.21
N GLN A 9 46.61 11.69 -10.39
CA GLN A 9 45.39 12.31 -10.87
C GLN A 9 44.30 11.24 -11.05
N GLY A 10 43.26 11.36 -10.21
CA GLY A 10 41.87 11.06 -10.52
C GLY A 10 41.57 9.78 -11.29
N ALA A 11 41.71 8.61 -10.65
CA ALA A 11 40.95 7.45 -11.07
C ALA A 11 39.46 7.75 -10.83
N THR A 12 38.71 8.08 -11.89
CA THR A 12 37.26 8.24 -11.83
C THR A 12 36.65 6.95 -11.29
N ALA A 13 36.06 7.01 -10.09
CA ALA A 13 35.39 5.87 -9.50
C ALA A 13 34.34 5.31 -10.49
N PRO A 14 34.27 3.99 -10.70
CA PRO A 14 33.33 3.40 -11.64
C PRO A 14 31.89 3.81 -11.27
N ALA A 15 31.13 4.26 -12.26
CA ALA A 15 29.74 4.66 -12.07
C ALA A 15 28.97 3.49 -11.43
N ARG A 16 28.43 3.72 -10.23
CA ARG A 16 27.67 2.71 -9.49
C ARG A 16 26.41 2.35 -10.32
N PRO A 17 26.12 1.08 -10.59
CA PRO A 17 24.95 0.70 -11.38
C PRO A 17 23.68 1.26 -10.72
N LEU A 18 22.84 1.92 -11.52
CA LEU A 18 21.55 2.44 -11.06
C LEU A 18 20.69 1.26 -10.59
N THR A 19 20.23 1.30 -9.35
CA THR A 19 19.31 0.31 -8.82
C THR A 19 17.95 0.43 -9.50
N MET A 20 17.18 -0.66 -9.60
CA MET A 20 15.81 -0.63 -10.13
C MET A 20 14.91 0.39 -9.41
N ASP A 21 15.11 0.57 -8.10
CA ASP A 21 14.44 1.61 -7.30
C ASP A 21 14.73 3.01 -7.84
N ALA A 22 15.99 3.34 -8.13
CA ALA A 22 16.35 4.64 -8.69
C ALA A 22 15.71 4.89 -10.06
N LEU A 23 15.58 3.86 -10.90
CA LEU A 23 14.90 3.95 -12.20
C LEU A 23 13.40 4.17 -12.04
N ALA A 24 12.73 3.39 -11.20
CA ALA A 24 11.29 3.51 -10.93
C ALA A 24 10.95 4.90 -10.38
N ARG A 25 11.74 5.38 -9.40
CA ARG A 25 11.61 6.73 -8.84
C ARG A 25 11.82 7.81 -9.89
N ARG A 26 12.88 7.72 -10.69
CA ARG A 26 13.12 8.69 -11.78
C ARG A 26 11.96 8.73 -12.78
N GLY A 27 11.36 7.58 -13.09
CA GLY A 27 10.15 7.48 -13.91
C GLY A 27 8.96 8.19 -13.25
N ALA A 28 8.69 7.90 -11.98
CA ALA A 28 7.63 8.52 -11.20
C ALA A 28 7.79 10.04 -11.10
N THR A 29 8.97 10.55 -10.72
CA THR A 29 9.26 11.99 -10.64
C THR A 29 9.01 12.69 -11.97
N ARG A 30 9.46 12.09 -13.09
CA ARG A 30 9.22 12.63 -14.45
C ARG A 30 7.74 12.64 -14.80
N GLY A 31 7.02 11.55 -14.49
CA GLY A 31 5.58 11.44 -14.72
C GLY A 31 4.78 12.48 -13.94
N LEU A 32 5.09 12.65 -12.65
CA LEU A 32 4.46 13.65 -11.78
C LEU A 32 4.77 15.08 -12.24
N ALA A 33 6.01 15.36 -12.66
CA ALA A 33 6.39 16.66 -13.23
C ALA A 33 5.65 16.93 -14.56
N ALA A 34 5.47 15.92 -15.42
CA ALA A 34 4.67 16.05 -16.62
C ALA A 34 3.18 16.31 -16.30
N ALA A 35 2.59 15.53 -15.40
CA ALA A 35 1.22 15.72 -14.94
C ALA A 35 0.99 17.10 -14.34
N ARG A 36 1.98 17.63 -13.60
CA ARG A 36 1.95 18.99 -13.04
C ARG A 36 1.96 20.05 -14.14
N ARG A 37 2.86 19.96 -15.12
CA ARG A 37 2.91 20.90 -16.27
C ARG A 37 1.62 20.89 -17.09
N LEU A 38 0.95 19.75 -17.15
CA LEU A 38 -0.33 19.58 -17.84
C LEU A 38 -1.55 20.00 -16.98
N GLY A 39 -1.36 20.41 -15.73
CA GLY A 39 -2.45 20.76 -14.82
C GLY A 39 -3.32 19.59 -14.35
N ILE A 40 -2.91 18.34 -14.63
CA ILE A 40 -3.67 17.11 -14.30
C ILE A 40 -3.11 16.36 -13.08
N LEU A 41 -2.13 16.92 -12.37
CA LEU A 41 -1.51 16.26 -11.20
C LEU A 41 -2.55 15.82 -10.17
N GLY A 42 -3.51 16.70 -9.84
CA GLY A 42 -4.59 16.39 -8.88
C GLY A 42 -5.45 15.20 -9.31
N LEU A 43 -5.74 15.07 -10.61
CA LEU A 43 -6.48 13.93 -11.16
C LEU A 43 -5.66 12.65 -11.04
N VAL A 44 -4.39 12.68 -11.46
CA VAL A 44 -3.51 11.50 -11.46
C VAL A 44 -3.36 10.92 -10.05
N VAL A 45 -3.14 11.79 -9.04
CA VAL A 45 -2.95 11.33 -7.66
C VAL A 45 -4.22 10.82 -6.98
N VAL A 46 -5.40 11.16 -7.51
CA VAL A 46 -6.70 10.62 -7.06
C VAL A 46 -7.01 9.31 -7.76
N VAL A 47 -6.79 9.26 -9.08
CA VAL A 47 -7.13 8.10 -9.89
C VAL A 47 -6.30 6.88 -9.51
N VAL A 48 -4.99 7.03 -9.23
CA VAL A 48 -4.13 5.86 -8.97
C VAL A 48 -4.55 5.06 -7.71
N PRO A 49 -4.68 5.66 -6.52
CA PRO A 49 -5.11 4.92 -5.33
C PRO A 49 -6.52 4.33 -5.48
N LEU A 50 -7.46 5.12 -6.02
CA LEU A 50 -8.84 4.65 -6.22
C LEU A 50 -8.91 3.51 -7.25
N SER A 51 -8.19 3.62 -8.36
CA SER A 51 -8.15 2.56 -9.38
C SER A 51 -7.54 1.28 -8.83
N SER A 52 -6.55 1.37 -7.94
CA SER A 52 -5.98 0.18 -7.29
C SER A 52 -7.05 -0.57 -6.49
N MET A 53 -7.87 0.16 -5.73
CA MET A 53 -8.87 -0.45 -4.84
C MET A 53 -10.12 -0.88 -5.60
N LEU A 54 -10.54 -0.10 -6.60
CA LEU A 54 -11.60 -0.50 -7.52
C LEU A 54 -11.20 -1.73 -8.35
N SER A 55 -9.93 -1.84 -8.75
CA SER A 55 -9.41 -3.00 -9.48
C SER A 55 -9.58 -4.29 -8.68
N VAL A 56 -9.16 -4.33 -7.41
CA VAL A 56 -9.31 -5.55 -6.59
C VAL A 56 -10.78 -5.87 -6.34
N LEU A 57 -11.61 -4.89 -6.00
CA LEU A 57 -13.04 -5.09 -5.75
C LEU A 57 -13.78 -5.57 -7.00
N ALA A 58 -13.51 -4.96 -8.15
CA ALA A 58 -14.09 -5.38 -9.43
C ALA A 58 -13.62 -6.78 -9.83
N THR A 59 -12.35 -7.12 -9.58
CA THR A 59 -11.80 -8.45 -9.85
C THR A 59 -12.52 -9.51 -9.05
N VAL A 60 -12.61 -9.36 -7.72
CA VAL A 60 -13.28 -10.36 -6.88
C VAL A 60 -14.78 -10.43 -7.14
N ALA A 61 -15.44 -9.31 -7.44
CA ALA A 61 -16.85 -9.29 -7.80
C ALA A 61 -17.10 -10.01 -9.13
N LEU A 62 -16.28 -9.78 -10.14
CA LEU A 62 -16.38 -10.46 -11.43
C LEU A 62 -16.11 -11.96 -11.29
N CYS A 63 -15.06 -12.35 -10.55
CA CYS A 63 -14.79 -13.77 -10.28
C CYS A 63 -15.95 -14.42 -9.51
N LEU A 64 -16.59 -13.73 -8.57
CA LEU A 64 -17.76 -14.23 -7.85
C LEU A 64 -18.96 -14.46 -8.77
N VAL A 65 -19.24 -13.54 -9.69
CA VAL A 65 -20.31 -13.67 -10.68
C VAL A 65 -20.07 -14.88 -11.60
N VAL A 66 -18.85 -15.02 -12.11
CA VAL A 66 -18.45 -16.17 -12.93
C VAL A 66 -18.53 -17.47 -12.14
N TRP A 67 -18.04 -17.48 -10.89
CA TRP A 67 -18.09 -18.66 -10.02
C TRP A 67 -19.53 -19.10 -9.73
N ARG A 68 -20.44 -18.16 -9.41
CA ARG A 68 -21.86 -18.48 -9.14
C ARG A 68 -22.62 -19.02 -10.34
N THR A 69 -22.18 -18.72 -11.55
CA THR A 69 -22.78 -19.23 -12.79
C THR A 69 -22.07 -20.47 -13.32
N GLY A 70 -20.95 -20.85 -12.72
CA GLY A 70 -20.10 -21.95 -13.15
C GLY A 70 -20.39 -23.28 -12.44
N PRO A 71 -19.79 -24.38 -12.93
CA PRO A 71 -19.96 -25.71 -12.36
C PRO A 71 -19.34 -25.87 -10.97
N SER A 72 -18.44 -24.96 -10.57
CA SER A 72 -17.77 -24.96 -9.26
C SER A 72 -18.61 -24.32 -8.14
N TYR A 73 -19.83 -23.87 -8.45
CA TYR A 73 -20.75 -23.33 -7.45
C TYR A 73 -21.19 -24.41 -6.47
N THR A 74 -21.06 -24.12 -5.18
CA THR A 74 -21.56 -24.97 -4.11
C THR A 74 -22.84 -24.36 -3.55
N GLU A 75 -23.96 -25.07 -3.65
CA GLU A 75 -25.24 -24.63 -3.11
C GLU A 75 -25.13 -24.36 -1.60
N GLY A 76 -25.63 -23.20 -1.16
CA GLY A 76 -25.53 -22.76 0.23
C GLY A 76 -24.20 -22.07 0.62
N LEU A 77 -23.18 -22.07 -0.24
CA LEU A 77 -21.95 -21.30 -0.03
C LEU A 77 -22.15 -19.86 -0.53
N LEU A 78 -22.37 -18.93 0.39
CA LEU A 78 -22.59 -17.51 0.11
C LEU A 78 -21.29 -16.75 -0.11
N PHE A 79 -20.29 -17.05 0.72
CA PHE A 79 -18.96 -16.43 0.73
C PHE A 79 -17.89 -17.49 0.47
N PRO A 80 -17.55 -17.79 -0.79
CA PRO A 80 -16.40 -18.63 -1.09
C PRO A 80 -15.12 -17.94 -0.63
N ALA A 81 -14.07 -18.72 -0.36
CA ALA A 81 -12.76 -18.13 -0.13
C ALA A 81 -12.31 -17.40 -1.39
N ILE A 82 -11.73 -16.21 -1.25
CA ILE A 82 -11.32 -15.39 -2.39
C ILE A 82 -10.26 -16.11 -3.23
N SER A 83 -9.40 -16.89 -2.58
CA SER A 83 -8.40 -17.71 -3.28
C SER A 83 -9.03 -18.85 -4.11
N GLU A 84 -10.21 -19.35 -3.76
CA GLU A 84 -10.94 -20.38 -4.53
C GLU A 84 -11.52 -19.80 -5.82
N LEU A 85 -11.85 -18.51 -5.83
CA LEU A 85 -12.32 -17.80 -7.04
C LEU A 85 -11.26 -17.73 -8.15
N GLY A 86 -10.00 -18.07 -7.86
CA GLY A 86 -8.90 -18.07 -8.82
C GLY A 86 -8.53 -19.45 -9.38
N ILE A 87 -9.26 -20.52 -9.04
CA ILE A 87 -8.87 -21.90 -9.38
C ILE A 87 -9.28 -22.28 -10.81
N ASP A 88 -10.57 -22.20 -11.13
CA ASP A 88 -11.09 -22.69 -12.41
C ASP A 88 -11.14 -21.59 -13.49
N MET A 89 -11.23 -22.02 -14.75
CA MET A 89 -11.38 -21.11 -15.90
C MET A 89 -12.86 -20.78 -16.13
N PRO A 90 -13.21 -19.55 -16.56
CA PRO A 90 -12.31 -18.45 -16.94
C PRO A 90 -11.87 -17.51 -15.81
N GLN A 91 -12.44 -17.63 -14.60
CA GLN A 91 -12.19 -16.74 -13.47
C GLN A 91 -10.73 -16.68 -13.02
N ARG A 92 -9.96 -17.77 -13.18
CA ARG A 92 -8.51 -17.79 -12.96
C ARG A 92 -7.77 -16.69 -13.72
N ARG A 93 -8.14 -16.40 -14.97
CA ARG A 93 -7.48 -15.32 -15.76
C ARG A 93 -7.86 -13.94 -15.26
N VAL A 94 -9.13 -13.74 -14.93
CA VAL A 94 -9.61 -12.48 -14.32
C VAL A 94 -8.87 -12.22 -13.02
N TYR A 95 -8.76 -13.24 -12.17
CA TYR A 95 -8.03 -13.18 -10.91
C TYR A 95 -6.55 -12.82 -11.13
N GLN A 96 -5.86 -13.52 -12.03
CA GLN A 96 -4.45 -13.30 -12.35
C GLN A 96 -4.17 -11.85 -12.76
N VAL A 97 -4.90 -11.36 -13.77
CA VAL A 97 -4.71 -10.01 -14.30
C VAL A 97 -5.11 -8.97 -13.26
N GLY A 98 -6.26 -9.14 -12.62
CA GLY A 98 -6.80 -8.17 -11.67
C GLY A 98 -5.91 -7.95 -10.44
N PHE A 99 -5.40 -9.03 -9.84
CA PHE A 99 -4.48 -8.93 -8.70
C PHE A 99 -3.09 -8.42 -9.11
N ALA A 100 -2.57 -8.80 -10.28
CA ALA A 100 -1.31 -8.26 -10.79
C ALA A 100 -1.39 -6.74 -11.04
N VAL A 101 -2.47 -6.28 -11.69
CA VAL A 101 -2.75 -4.85 -11.90
C VAL A 101 -2.90 -4.12 -10.57
N THR A 102 -3.64 -4.71 -9.62
CA THR A 102 -3.77 -4.16 -8.26
C THR A 102 -2.40 -3.98 -7.60
N GLY A 103 -1.55 -5.01 -7.59
CA GLY A 103 -0.20 -4.92 -7.01
C GLY A 103 0.66 -3.84 -7.67
N ALA A 104 0.60 -3.70 -9.01
CA ALA A 104 1.31 -2.65 -9.73
C ALA A 104 0.80 -1.24 -9.37
N LEU A 105 -0.52 -1.05 -9.29
CA LEU A 105 -1.12 0.23 -8.89
C LEU A 105 -0.82 0.57 -7.43
N MET A 106 -0.79 -0.42 -6.53
CA MET A 106 -0.35 -0.22 -5.15
C MET A 106 1.10 0.25 -5.10
N ALA A 107 2.01 -0.41 -5.83
CA ALA A 107 3.42 0.01 -5.88
C ALA A 107 3.57 1.45 -6.43
N LEU A 108 2.78 1.81 -7.46
CA LEU A 108 2.75 3.17 -7.99
C LEU A 108 2.21 4.18 -6.97
N CYS A 109 1.20 3.80 -6.17
CA CYS A 109 0.68 4.62 -5.07
C CYS A 109 1.77 4.87 -4.01
N ILE A 110 2.56 3.86 -3.63
CA ILE A 110 3.69 4.01 -2.70
C ILE A 110 4.76 4.94 -3.30
N LEU A 111 5.08 4.82 -4.59
CA LEU A 111 6.00 5.73 -5.28
C LEU A 111 5.49 7.18 -5.27
N PHE A 112 4.20 7.40 -5.55
CA PHE A 112 3.62 8.74 -5.48
C PHE A 112 3.65 9.31 -4.07
N PHE A 113 3.38 8.48 -3.06
CA PHE A 113 3.48 8.88 -1.66
C PHE A 113 4.91 9.30 -1.30
N GLN A 114 5.90 8.50 -1.72
CA GLN A 114 7.32 8.79 -1.50
C GLN A 114 7.75 10.11 -2.13
N GLU A 115 7.28 10.42 -3.35
CA GLU A 115 7.71 11.60 -4.09
C GLU A 115 6.95 12.88 -3.71
N LEU A 116 5.70 12.77 -3.23
CA LEU A 116 4.86 13.93 -2.90
C LEU A 116 4.66 14.13 -1.40
N ALA A 117 4.16 13.13 -0.69
CA ALA A 117 3.70 13.28 0.69
C ALA A 117 4.83 13.07 1.72
N ALA A 118 5.72 12.09 1.47
CA ALA A 118 6.76 11.70 2.42
C ALA A 118 7.71 12.85 2.79
N VAL A 119 8.05 13.72 1.82
CA VAL A 119 8.92 14.89 2.06
C VAL A 119 8.29 15.91 3.00
N MET A 120 6.96 15.97 3.09
CA MET A 120 6.24 16.85 4.00
C MET A 120 6.07 16.25 5.41
N LEU A 121 6.27 14.94 5.53
CA LEU A 121 6.18 14.18 6.77
C LEU A 121 7.50 14.07 7.52
N LEU A 122 8.62 14.53 6.95
CA LEU A 122 9.90 14.61 7.66
C LEU A 122 10.17 16.04 8.14
N PRO A 123 10.71 16.23 9.34
CA PRO A 123 11.08 17.54 9.83
C PRO A 123 12.39 17.97 9.17
N LEU A 124 12.47 19.23 8.77
CA LEU A 124 13.73 19.80 8.31
C LEU A 124 14.59 20.19 9.52
N GLN A 125 15.69 19.48 9.73
CA GLN A 125 16.53 19.64 10.93
C GLN A 125 17.99 19.90 10.56
N LYS A 126 18.78 20.34 11.54
CA LYS A 126 20.24 20.39 11.40
C LYS A 126 20.77 18.98 11.12
N GLY A 127 21.63 18.84 10.12
CA GLY A 127 22.15 17.58 9.63
C GLY A 127 21.32 16.97 8.49
N SER A 128 20.09 17.41 8.24
CA SER A 128 19.29 16.89 7.14
C SER A 128 19.96 17.15 5.78
N SER A 129 20.16 16.10 5.01
CA SER A 129 20.53 16.22 3.60
C SER A 129 19.33 16.68 2.78
N VAL A 130 19.55 17.69 1.94
CA VAL A 130 18.51 18.35 1.16
C VAL A 130 18.91 18.53 -0.29
N LEU A 131 17.92 18.53 -1.16
CA LEU A 131 18.01 18.95 -2.55
C LEU A 131 17.35 20.33 -2.68
N ILE A 132 18.08 21.28 -3.26
CA ILE A 132 17.58 22.63 -3.48
C ILE A 132 16.70 22.64 -4.73
N SER A 133 15.52 23.27 -4.65
CA SER A 133 14.59 23.39 -5.77
C SER A 133 13.68 24.62 -5.67
N GLY A 134 13.19 25.11 -6.81
CA GLY A 134 12.27 26.26 -6.87
C GLY A 134 12.93 27.63 -6.62
N LEU A 135 14.26 27.75 -6.75
CA LEU A 135 14.92 29.05 -6.70
C LEU A 135 14.82 29.76 -8.05
N ARG A 136 14.33 31.01 -8.02
CA ARG A 136 14.25 31.90 -9.18
C ARG A 136 15.41 32.87 -9.30
N SER A 137 15.87 33.41 -8.18
CA SER A 137 17.00 34.33 -8.13
C SER A 137 18.35 33.66 -8.36
N ALA A 138 18.42 32.34 -8.13
CA ALA A 138 19.63 31.54 -8.29
C ALA A 138 19.29 30.15 -8.87
N PRO A 139 18.78 30.08 -10.13
CA PRO A 139 18.32 28.82 -10.72
C PRO A 139 19.44 27.79 -10.88
N GLN A 140 20.70 28.22 -10.95
CA GLN A 140 21.89 27.36 -10.98
C GLN A 140 22.08 26.52 -9.71
N LEU A 141 21.42 26.88 -8.60
CA LEU A 141 21.45 26.10 -7.36
C LEU A 141 20.35 25.02 -7.33
N ASN A 142 19.37 25.05 -8.25
CA ASN A 142 18.34 24.02 -8.32
C ASN A 142 18.95 22.69 -8.76
N GLY A 143 18.65 21.63 -8.03
CA GLY A 143 19.24 20.30 -8.22
C GLY A 143 20.56 20.10 -7.48
N CYS A 144 21.12 21.12 -6.83
CA CYS A 144 22.27 20.96 -5.96
C CYS A 144 21.87 20.32 -4.62
N ALA A 145 22.68 19.38 -4.15
CA ALA A 145 22.54 18.80 -2.82
C ALA A 145 23.28 19.65 -1.77
N GLY A 146 22.84 19.56 -0.52
CA GLY A 146 23.49 20.20 0.62
C GLY A 146 23.04 19.62 1.95
N VAL A 147 23.63 20.12 3.02
CA VAL A 147 23.31 19.71 4.40
C VAL A 147 22.81 20.93 5.19
N CYS A 148 21.64 20.81 5.79
CA CYS A 148 21.10 21.83 6.69
C CYS A 148 22.00 22.01 7.92
N GLN A 149 22.46 23.23 8.18
CA GLN A 149 23.23 23.56 9.38
C GLN A 149 22.37 24.06 10.54
N GLY A 150 21.10 24.39 10.30
CA GLY A 150 20.15 24.91 11.29
C GLY A 150 19.37 26.11 10.75
N ALA A 151 18.47 26.65 11.57
CA ALA A 151 17.77 27.89 11.26
C ALA A 151 18.73 29.09 11.32
N VAL A 152 18.45 30.13 10.55
CA VAL A 152 19.15 31.41 10.64
C VAL A 152 18.67 32.13 11.91
N GLU A 153 19.61 32.70 12.68
CA GLU A 153 19.34 33.35 13.97
C GLU A 153 18.58 34.68 13.87
N ASP A 154 18.34 35.18 12.65
CA ASP A 154 17.70 36.46 12.36
C ASP A 154 16.15 36.43 12.47
N GLY A 155 15.56 35.29 12.83
CA GLY A 155 14.12 35.11 12.91
C GLY A 155 13.41 35.05 11.54
N SER A 156 14.14 35.00 10.43
CA SER A 156 13.57 34.98 9.07
C SER A 156 12.87 33.65 8.71
N GLY A 157 13.04 32.62 9.54
CA GLY A 157 12.58 31.26 9.27
C GLY A 157 13.37 30.55 8.15
N ARG A 158 14.47 31.14 7.67
CA ARG A 158 15.36 30.51 6.69
C ARG A 158 16.25 29.47 7.36
N MET A 159 16.75 28.54 6.55
CA MET A 159 17.67 27.48 6.93
C MET A 159 19.02 27.71 6.26
N ASN A 160 20.09 27.65 7.03
CA ASN A 160 21.45 27.62 6.50
C ASN A 160 21.70 26.25 5.88
N VAL A 161 22.04 26.21 4.59
CA VAL A 161 22.36 24.99 3.85
C VAL A 161 23.79 25.09 3.35
N ARG A 162 24.63 24.15 3.77
CA ARG A 162 25.99 24.00 3.27
C ARG A 162 25.97 23.13 2.02
N LEU A 163 26.36 23.71 0.90
CA LEU A 163 26.51 23.02 -0.38
C LEU A 163 27.75 22.14 -0.39
N GLU A 164 27.87 21.25 -1.37
CA GLU A 164 29.08 20.43 -1.59
C GLU A 164 30.34 21.28 -1.81
N SER A 165 30.20 22.50 -2.35
CA SER A 165 31.30 23.46 -2.50
C SER A 165 31.86 23.98 -1.16
N GLY A 166 31.17 23.71 -0.05
CA GLY A 166 31.45 24.30 1.26
C GLY A 166 30.75 25.64 1.50
N GLU A 167 30.18 26.25 0.47
CA GLU A 167 29.42 27.50 0.60
C GLU A 167 28.14 27.30 1.41
N VAL A 168 27.84 28.25 2.31
CA VAL A 168 26.61 28.25 3.11
C VAL A 168 25.63 29.28 2.56
N LYS A 169 24.40 28.85 2.26
CA LYS A 169 23.33 29.71 1.77
C LYS A 169 22.11 29.64 2.67
N ALA A 170 21.51 30.79 2.96
CA ALA A 170 20.24 30.88 3.67
C ALA A 170 19.07 30.64 2.69
N MET A 171 18.42 29.49 2.80
CA MET A 171 17.31 29.07 1.95
C MET A 171 16.00 29.02 2.72
N ARG A 172 14.88 29.32 2.07
CA ARG A 172 13.58 29.11 2.70
C ARG A 172 13.25 27.60 2.75
N PRO A 173 12.58 27.09 3.79
CA PRO A 173 12.25 25.67 3.91
C PRO A 173 11.49 25.13 2.69
N GLU A 174 10.61 25.92 2.09
CA GLU A 174 9.86 25.51 0.90
C GLU A 174 10.74 25.21 -0.33
N ASN A 175 11.99 25.68 -0.35
CA ASN A 175 12.96 25.46 -1.42
C ASN A 175 13.89 24.26 -1.16
N LEU A 176 13.63 23.52 -0.09
CA LEU A 176 14.44 22.39 0.35
C LEU A 176 13.58 21.13 0.35
N ALA A 177 14.01 20.12 -0.42
CA ALA A 177 13.43 18.79 -0.39
C ALA A 177 14.37 17.84 0.37
N ILE A 178 13.89 17.17 1.41
CA ILE A 178 14.71 16.23 2.18
C ILE A 178 15.05 15.02 1.32
N LEU A 179 16.34 14.65 1.27
CA LEU A 179 16.80 13.43 0.63
C LEU A 179 16.51 12.25 1.55
N ILE A 180 15.35 11.60 1.34
CA ILE A 180 14.85 10.48 2.16
C ILE A 180 15.92 9.38 2.39
N GLN A 181 16.77 9.11 1.39
CA GLN A 181 17.82 8.09 1.49
C GLN A 181 18.92 8.43 2.51
N GLN A 182 19.13 9.71 2.81
CA GLN A 182 20.13 10.21 3.75
C GLN A 182 19.48 10.77 5.03
N ALA A 183 18.16 10.66 5.16
CA ALA A 183 17.47 11.11 6.35
C ALA A 183 17.77 10.13 7.51
N GLU A 184 18.25 10.71 8.61
CA GLU A 184 18.54 10.00 9.86
C GLU A 184 17.48 10.33 10.92
N GLY A 185 17.43 9.52 11.98
CA GLY A 185 16.50 9.69 13.08
C GLY A 185 15.24 8.80 13.00
N PRO A 186 14.42 8.81 14.07
CA PRO A 186 13.29 7.89 14.22
C PRO A 186 12.23 8.07 13.13
N ASP A 187 11.91 9.31 12.76
CA ASP A 187 10.89 9.59 11.73
C ASP A 187 11.32 9.08 10.35
N ALA A 188 12.62 9.20 10.03
CA ALA A 188 13.18 8.67 8.79
C ALA A 188 13.16 7.14 8.76
N GLU A 189 13.38 6.49 9.90
CA GLU A 189 13.25 5.04 10.04
C GLU A 189 11.80 4.58 9.90
N LEU A 190 10.84 5.27 10.53
CA LEU A 190 9.41 5.01 10.37
C LEU A 190 8.99 5.15 8.90
N LEU A 191 9.44 6.21 8.21
CA LEU A 191 9.18 6.38 6.78
C LEU A 191 9.79 5.26 5.93
N ARG A 192 11.05 4.88 6.18
CA ARG A 192 11.70 3.77 5.47
C ARG A 192 10.96 2.44 5.71
N SER A 193 10.49 2.21 6.93
CA SER A 193 9.68 1.06 7.31
C SER A 193 8.35 1.06 6.55
N LEU A 194 7.61 2.18 6.60
CA LEU A 194 6.35 2.37 5.86
C LEU A 194 6.51 2.06 4.38
N LEU A 195 7.53 2.61 3.72
CA LEU A 195 7.75 2.43 2.28
C LEU A 195 8.06 0.96 1.96
N ARG A 196 8.96 0.34 2.73
CA ARG A 196 9.35 -1.06 2.54
C ARG A 196 8.16 -2.01 2.69
N TRP A 197 7.38 -1.86 3.76
CA TRP A 197 6.21 -2.68 4.00
C TRP A 197 5.09 -2.43 2.98
N GLY A 198 4.97 -1.20 2.47
CA GLY A 198 4.07 -0.89 1.35
C GLY A 198 4.43 -1.65 0.08
N TYR A 199 5.72 -1.72 -0.26
CA TYR A 199 6.18 -2.52 -1.41
C TYR A 199 6.04 -4.04 -1.18
N TYR A 200 6.28 -4.53 0.04
CA TYR A 200 6.01 -5.94 0.37
C TYR A 200 4.53 -6.28 0.24
N SER A 201 3.65 -5.40 0.69
CA SER A 201 2.21 -5.55 0.49
C SER A 201 1.85 -5.65 -1.00
N ALA A 202 2.31 -4.69 -1.81
CA ALA A 202 2.09 -4.67 -3.26
C ALA A 202 2.63 -5.94 -3.96
N ALA A 203 3.82 -6.39 -3.58
CA ALA A 203 4.43 -7.61 -4.10
C ALA A 203 3.63 -8.86 -3.71
N GLY A 204 3.14 -8.93 -2.47
CA GLY A 204 2.28 -10.02 -2.00
C GLY A 204 1.02 -10.18 -2.84
N VAL A 205 0.29 -9.08 -3.10
CA VAL A 205 -0.91 -9.08 -3.95
C VAL A 205 -0.58 -9.55 -5.37
N ALA A 206 0.51 -9.03 -5.96
CA ALA A 206 0.93 -9.42 -7.29
C ALA A 206 1.30 -10.91 -7.37
N LEU A 207 2.02 -11.44 -6.38
CA LEU A 207 2.39 -12.86 -6.31
C LEU A 207 1.14 -13.74 -6.18
N GLN A 208 0.17 -13.39 -5.33
CA GLN A 208 -1.10 -14.11 -5.24
C GLN A 208 -1.85 -14.13 -6.57
N GLY A 209 -1.83 -13.01 -7.30
CA GLY A 209 -2.42 -12.92 -8.62
C GLY A 209 -1.75 -13.86 -9.61
N VAL A 210 -0.43 -13.74 -9.78
CA VAL A 210 0.33 -14.49 -10.79
C VAL A 210 0.29 -16.00 -10.52
N PHE A 211 0.47 -16.40 -9.26
CA PHE A 211 0.48 -17.80 -8.83
C PHE A 211 -0.84 -18.10 -8.13
N THR A 212 -1.85 -18.57 -8.86
CA THR A 212 -3.18 -18.91 -8.30
C THR A 212 -3.18 -20.28 -7.64
N LEU A 213 -4.18 -20.56 -6.82
CA LEU A 213 -4.36 -21.92 -6.28
C LEU A 213 -4.69 -22.92 -7.39
N GLU A 214 -4.32 -24.18 -7.12
CA GLU A 214 -4.66 -25.35 -7.91
C GLU A 214 -5.36 -26.36 -7.01
N HIS A 215 -6.14 -27.27 -7.59
CA HIS A 215 -6.85 -28.32 -6.83
C HIS A 215 -5.88 -29.26 -6.07
N GLY A 216 -4.62 -29.34 -6.49
CA GLY A 216 -3.57 -30.11 -5.83
C GLY A 216 -2.55 -29.24 -5.09
N LEU A 217 -1.86 -29.83 -4.11
CA LEU A 217 -0.71 -29.19 -3.47
C LEU A 217 0.46 -29.13 -4.46
N SER A 218 0.71 -27.96 -5.03
CA SER A 218 1.82 -27.70 -5.94
C SER A 218 2.73 -26.58 -5.41
N LEU A 219 3.92 -26.42 -6.00
CA LEU A 219 4.79 -25.28 -5.70
C LEU A 219 4.07 -23.94 -5.91
N GLN A 220 3.15 -23.88 -6.87
CA GLN A 220 2.33 -22.70 -7.13
C GLN A 220 1.43 -22.36 -5.93
N CYS A 221 0.81 -23.36 -5.28
CA CYS A 221 0.01 -23.15 -4.07
C CYS A 221 0.86 -22.60 -2.92
N PHE A 222 2.10 -23.10 -2.73
CA PHE A 222 3.01 -22.55 -1.72
C PHE A 222 3.41 -21.10 -2.01
N ILE A 223 3.68 -20.74 -3.27
CA ILE A 223 3.98 -19.35 -3.65
C ILE A 223 2.74 -18.46 -3.46
N HIS A 224 1.54 -18.93 -3.80
CA HIS A 224 0.29 -18.22 -3.55
C HIS A 224 0.11 -17.90 -2.08
N TRP A 225 0.24 -18.90 -1.20
CA TRP A 225 0.11 -18.71 0.25
C TRP A 225 1.21 -17.80 0.80
N GLY A 226 2.45 -17.94 0.32
CA GLY A 226 3.54 -17.02 0.64
C GLY A 226 3.21 -15.58 0.26
N GLY A 227 2.63 -15.37 -0.93
CA GLY A 227 2.13 -14.07 -1.38
C GLY A 227 1.03 -13.52 -0.47
N ALA A 228 0.09 -14.37 -0.04
CA ALA A 228 -1.00 -13.99 0.88
C ALA A 228 -0.47 -13.51 2.24
N VAL A 229 0.47 -14.27 2.81
CA VAL A 229 1.13 -13.93 4.07
C VAL A 229 1.94 -12.65 3.93
N LEU A 230 2.71 -12.51 2.83
CA LEU A 230 3.49 -11.31 2.55
C LEU A 230 2.60 -10.07 2.40
N PHE A 231 1.45 -10.21 1.71
CA PHE A 231 0.47 -9.14 1.59
C PHE A 231 -0.08 -8.74 2.96
N LEU A 232 -0.58 -9.69 3.74
CA LEU A 232 -1.22 -9.44 5.03
C LEU A 232 -0.25 -8.79 6.02
N LEU A 233 0.93 -9.40 6.22
CA LEU A 233 1.96 -8.85 7.10
C LEU A 233 2.46 -7.49 6.59
N GLY A 234 2.67 -7.37 5.27
CA GLY A 234 3.09 -6.13 4.65
C GLY A 234 2.08 -5.01 4.86
N ALA A 235 0.80 -5.27 4.65
CA ALA A 235 -0.25 -4.28 4.80
C ALA A 235 -0.43 -3.86 6.27
N MET A 236 -0.39 -4.81 7.22
CA MET A 236 -0.48 -4.51 8.65
C MET A 236 0.69 -3.66 9.15
N GLN A 237 1.92 -4.05 8.79
CA GLN A 237 3.12 -3.32 9.21
C GLN A 237 3.24 -1.96 8.51
N HIS A 238 2.84 -1.87 7.24
CA HIS A 238 2.73 -0.60 6.52
C HIS A 238 1.76 0.33 7.23
N ALA A 239 0.58 -0.18 7.59
CA ALA A 239 -0.45 0.62 8.23
C ALA A 239 -0.02 1.11 9.63
N LYS A 240 0.60 0.23 10.43
CA LYS A 240 1.17 0.60 11.73
C LYS A 240 2.25 1.69 11.58
N ALA A 241 3.22 1.47 10.69
CA ALA A 241 4.29 2.44 10.45
C ALA A 241 3.75 3.78 9.93
N SER A 242 2.64 3.76 9.18
CA SER A 242 1.93 4.97 8.74
C SER A 242 1.38 5.75 9.92
N ASN A 243 0.60 5.11 10.78
CA ASN A 243 0.01 5.77 11.94
C ASN A 243 1.11 6.31 12.87
N ASP A 244 2.15 5.52 13.15
CA ASP A 244 3.28 5.95 13.98
C ASP A 244 3.99 7.20 13.39
N LEU A 245 4.21 7.22 12.06
CA LEU A 245 4.82 8.36 11.36
C LEU A 245 3.91 9.60 11.38
N TYR A 246 2.61 9.43 11.18
CA TYR A 246 1.63 10.52 11.19
C TYR A 246 1.45 11.10 12.58
N ASP A 247 1.44 10.27 13.63
CA ASP A 247 1.37 10.72 15.01
C ASP A 247 2.63 11.49 15.42
N ALA A 248 3.81 11.05 14.96
CA ALA A 248 5.05 11.80 15.09
C ALA A 248 4.96 13.15 14.37
N ALA A 249 4.46 13.17 13.13
CA ALA A 249 4.27 14.39 12.34
C ALA A 249 3.24 15.36 12.95
N ALA A 250 2.22 14.85 13.64
CA ALA A 250 1.19 15.65 14.31
C ALA A 250 1.77 16.44 15.49
N LYS A 251 2.65 15.83 16.29
CA LYS A 251 3.33 16.49 17.42
C LYS A 251 4.16 17.71 17.01
N ARG A 252 4.57 17.76 15.74
CA ARG A 252 5.40 18.82 15.14
C ARG A 252 4.62 19.72 14.18
N SER A 253 3.29 19.58 14.12
CA SER A 253 2.41 20.38 13.26
C SER A 253 2.83 20.37 11.79
N SER A 254 3.13 19.18 11.23
CA SER A 254 3.47 19.02 9.81
C SER A 254 2.48 19.74 8.90
N VAL A 255 2.99 20.37 7.85
CA VAL A 255 2.20 21.10 6.84
C VAL A 255 1.11 20.22 6.23
N LEU A 256 1.39 18.93 6.02
CA LEU A 256 0.42 18.00 5.41
C LEU A 256 -0.81 17.80 6.30
N LEU A 257 -0.64 17.83 7.62
CA LEU A 257 -1.72 17.63 8.60
C LEU A 257 -2.59 18.86 8.83
N GLN A 258 -2.25 20.00 8.22
CA GLN A 258 -3.11 21.18 8.21
C GLN A 258 -4.32 21.01 7.26
N ASP A 259 -4.26 20.06 6.32
CA ASP A 259 -5.39 19.74 5.45
C ASP A 259 -6.42 18.85 6.19
N ARG A 260 -7.67 19.32 6.23
CA ARG A 260 -8.79 18.66 6.92
C ARG A 260 -9.05 17.24 6.38
N LEU A 261 -8.87 17.01 5.07
CA LEU A 261 -9.08 15.68 4.47
C LEU A 261 -8.05 14.69 4.98
N VAL A 262 -6.80 15.11 5.15
CA VAL A 262 -5.72 14.28 5.69
C VAL A 262 -6.01 13.92 7.16
N THR A 263 -6.46 14.88 7.98
CA THR A 263 -6.83 14.59 9.36
C THR A 263 -8.02 13.62 9.45
N MET A 264 -9.02 13.76 8.58
CA MET A 264 -10.15 12.82 8.53
C MET A 264 -9.70 11.42 8.07
N ALA A 265 -8.87 11.34 7.03
CA ALA A 265 -8.27 10.10 6.56
C ALA A 265 -7.49 9.39 7.68
N LEU A 266 -6.70 10.13 8.46
CA LEU A 266 -5.94 9.57 9.59
C LEU A 266 -6.86 8.99 10.67
N ARG A 267 -7.97 9.64 11.00
CA ARG A 267 -8.97 9.08 11.93
C ARG A 267 -9.56 7.77 11.41
N VAL A 268 -9.85 7.70 10.12
CA VAL A 268 -10.33 6.46 9.48
C VAL A 268 -9.26 5.35 9.55
N ARG A 269 -7.99 5.67 9.32
CA ARG A 269 -6.88 4.70 9.43
C ARG A 269 -6.74 4.13 10.85
N HIS A 270 -6.76 5.00 11.85
CA HIS A 270 -6.74 4.60 13.26
C HIS A 270 -7.95 3.72 13.60
N PHE A 271 -9.16 4.14 13.22
CA PHE A 271 -10.36 3.32 13.40
C PHE A 271 -10.24 1.94 12.75
N ILE A 272 -9.78 1.87 11.50
CA ILE A 272 -9.58 0.59 10.80
C ILE A 272 -8.61 -0.29 11.58
N LEU A 273 -7.46 0.22 12.01
CA LEU A 273 -6.46 -0.59 12.69
C LEU A 273 -6.89 -1.02 14.09
N ASP A 274 -7.42 -0.10 14.89
CA ASP A 274 -7.80 -0.34 16.27
C ASP A 274 -8.95 -1.35 16.39
N TYR A 275 -9.89 -1.31 15.44
CA TYR A 275 -11.07 -2.17 15.47
C TYR A 275 -11.00 -3.39 14.55
N SER A 276 -10.00 -3.50 13.67
CA SER A 276 -9.90 -4.63 12.73
C SER A 276 -9.83 -5.99 13.42
N SER A 277 -9.07 -6.10 14.51
CA SER A 277 -8.95 -7.36 15.26
C SER A 277 -10.30 -7.76 15.84
N ALA A 278 -11.00 -6.82 16.48
CA ALA A 278 -12.35 -7.03 16.99
C ALA A 278 -13.33 -7.46 15.90
N CYS A 279 -13.30 -6.81 14.72
CA CYS A 279 -14.15 -7.20 13.59
C CYS A 279 -13.86 -8.63 13.09
N LEU A 280 -12.59 -9.01 13.00
CA LEU A 280 -12.20 -10.37 12.55
C LEU A 280 -12.58 -11.44 13.58
N PHE A 281 -12.57 -11.14 14.88
CA PHE A 281 -13.04 -12.06 15.92
C PHE A 281 -14.56 -12.12 16.05
N LEU A 282 -15.26 -11.03 15.76
CA LEU A 282 -16.72 -10.95 15.88
C LEU A 282 -17.42 -11.88 14.88
N VAL A 283 -16.85 -12.07 13.68
CA VAL A 283 -17.46 -12.92 12.64
C VAL A 283 -17.58 -14.39 13.09
N PRO A 284 -16.50 -15.08 13.55
CA PRO A 284 -16.62 -16.41 14.12
C PRO A 284 -17.57 -16.49 15.32
N LEU A 285 -17.57 -15.49 16.21
CA LEU A 285 -18.43 -15.48 17.40
C LEU A 285 -19.92 -15.38 17.03
N LEU A 286 -20.27 -14.50 16.09
CA LEU A 286 -21.66 -14.39 15.61
C LEU A 286 -22.12 -15.70 14.94
N MET A 287 -21.23 -16.37 14.20
CA MET A 287 -21.55 -17.67 13.59
C MET A 287 -21.73 -18.80 14.62
N GLN A 288 -21.11 -18.69 15.80
CA GLN A 288 -21.31 -19.65 16.91
C GLN A 288 -22.61 -19.38 17.68
N VAL A 289 -23.02 -18.11 17.80
CA VAL A 289 -24.20 -17.70 18.59
C VAL A 289 -25.50 -17.85 17.82
N LEU A 290 -25.49 -17.71 16.49
CA LEU A 290 -26.68 -17.94 15.69
C LEU A 290 -27.09 -19.41 15.82
N PRO A 291 -28.28 -19.70 16.40
CA PRO A 291 -28.74 -21.07 16.57
C PRO A 291 -28.69 -21.76 15.21
N ARG A 292 -28.02 -22.92 15.13
CA ARG A 292 -28.20 -23.81 14.00
C ARG A 292 -29.70 -24.03 13.92
N SER A 293 -30.37 -23.41 12.95
CA SER A 293 -31.77 -23.72 12.71
C SER A 293 -31.74 -25.15 12.20
N SER A 294 -31.78 -26.11 13.14
CA SER A 294 -32.11 -27.49 12.85
C SER A 294 -33.48 -27.38 12.23
N GLY A 295 -33.50 -27.31 10.89
CA GLY A 295 -34.71 -27.37 10.10
C GLY A 295 -35.45 -28.55 10.66
N GLY A 296 -36.57 -28.25 11.32
CA GLY A 296 -37.25 -29.19 12.18
C GLY A 296 -37.40 -30.48 11.41
N ASP A 297 -36.94 -31.57 12.03
CA ASP A 297 -37.50 -32.88 11.82
C ASP A 297 -39.01 -32.70 11.91
N LYS A 298 -39.67 -32.48 10.77
CA LYS A 298 -40.99 -33.03 10.57
C LYS A 298 -40.75 -34.52 10.63
N GLU A 299 -40.82 -35.04 11.85
CA GLU A 299 -41.23 -36.40 12.13
C GLU A 299 -42.48 -36.64 11.29
N ASP A 300 -42.29 -37.20 10.10
CA ASP A 300 -43.32 -37.96 9.42
C ASP A 300 -43.55 -39.20 10.27
N ALA A 301 -44.28 -39.00 11.36
CA ALA A 301 -45.00 -40.06 12.02
C ALA A 301 -45.91 -40.71 10.96
N SER A 302 -45.67 -42.01 10.75
CA SER A 302 -46.47 -42.97 9.98
C SER A 302 -46.08 -43.23 8.51
N SER A 303 -45.17 -44.20 8.29
CA SER A 303 -45.54 -45.35 7.45
C SER A 303 -44.59 -46.53 7.65
N SER A 304 -45.15 -47.61 8.18
CA SER A 304 -44.57 -48.94 8.25
C SER A 304 -44.36 -49.52 6.85
N ARG A 305 -43.11 -49.62 6.36
CA ARG A 305 -42.81 -50.54 5.25
C ARG A 305 -41.36 -51.05 5.17
N ALA A 306 -41.28 -52.37 5.36
CA ALA A 306 -40.37 -53.40 4.87
C ALA A 306 -38.84 -53.13 4.70
N PRO A 307 -37.99 -54.10 5.13
CA PRO A 307 -36.55 -54.03 4.95
C PRO A 307 -36.18 -54.36 3.50
N SER A 308 -35.63 -53.39 2.77
CA SER A 308 -34.94 -53.67 1.50
C SER A 308 -33.46 -53.33 1.64
N THR A 309 -32.64 -54.34 1.38
CA THR A 309 -31.19 -54.35 1.36
C THR A 309 -30.68 -53.57 0.15
N SER A 310 -30.29 -52.31 0.33
CA SER A 310 -29.54 -51.54 -0.66
C SER A 310 -28.22 -51.04 -0.08
N ASN A 311 -27.17 -51.86 -0.25
CA ASN A 311 -25.78 -51.46 -0.10
C ASN A 311 -25.38 -50.58 -1.31
N SER A 312 -25.22 -49.25 -1.16
CA SER A 312 -24.36 -48.41 -2.04
C SER A 312 -24.42 -46.87 -1.84
N THR A 313 -24.83 -46.33 -0.69
CA THR A 313 -24.91 -44.85 -0.51
C THR A 313 -24.00 -44.27 0.58
N GLY A 314 -23.00 -45.02 1.07
CA GLY A 314 -22.13 -44.62 2.19
C GLY A 314 -20.93 -43.71 1.85
N ALA A 315 -20.83 -43.14 0.65
CA ALA A 315 -19.65 -42.36 0.23
C ALA A 315 -19.86 -40.83 0.20
N ALA A 316 -21.10 -40.34 0.30
CA ALA A 316 -21.40 -38.89 0.23
C ALA A 316 -21.46 -38.19 1.59
N GLU A 317 -21.48 -38.92 2.70
CA GLU A 317 -21.66 -38.35 4.05
C GLU A 317 -20.34 -37.86 4.69
N LYS A 318 -19.18 -38.16 4.08
CA LYS A 318 -17.86 -37.84 4.65
C LYS A 318 -17.23 -36.51 4.19
N ALA A 319 -17.88 -35.76 3.31
CA ALA A 319 -17.36 -34.48 2.81
C ALA A 319 -18.13 -33.26 3.35
N GLY A 320 -18.91 -33.44 4.42
CA GLY A 320 -19.62 -32.37 5.13
C GLY A 320 -18.67 -31.49 5.95
N VAL A 321 -17.68 -30.87 5.31
CA VAL A 321 -17.09 -29.65 5.87
C VAL A 321 -18.27 -28.70 6.09
N ASP A 322 -18.49 -28.29 7.34
CA ASP A 322 -19.64 -27.48 7.72
C ASP A 322 -19.64 -26.20 6.85
N LEU A 323 -20.63 -26.06 5.97
CA LEU A 323 -20.81 -24.91 5.06
C LEU A 323 -20.80 -23.58 5.84
N SER A 324 -21.21 -23.61 7.11
CA SER A 324 -21.11 -22.46 8.02
C SER A 324 -19.65 -22.03 8.23
N ILE A 325 -18.75 -22.98 8.46
CA ILE A 325 -17.32 -22.71 8.64
C ILE A 325 -16.71 -22.14 7.35
N MET A 326 -17.07 -22.70 6.19
CA MET A 326 -16.59 -22.19 4.89
C MET A 326 -17.06 -20.75 4.64
N ASN A 327 -18.35 -20.47 4.88
CA ASN A 327 -18.91 -19.12 4.79
C ASN A 327 -18.23 -18.14 5.74
N ALA A 328 -17.94 -18.55 6.98
CA ALA A 328 -17.26 -17.71 7.96
C ALA A 328 -15.83 -17.37 7.52
N MET A 329 -15.07 -18.35 7.03
CA MET A 329 -13.71 -18.14 6.51
C MET A 329 -13.71 -17.24 5.28
N GLY A 330 -14.63 -17.46 4.34
CA GLY A 330 -14.80 -16.59 3.18
C GLY A 330 -15.12 -15.17 3.62
N ALA A 331 -16.16 -14.98 4.45
CA ALA A 331 -16.56 -13.66 4.95
C ALA A 331 -15.40 -12.89 5.61
N MET A 332 -14.54 -13.59 6.36
CA MET A 332 -13.33 -13.00 6.93
C MET A 332 -12.37 -12.50 5.84
N GLN A 333 -12.06 -13.29 4.82
CA GLN A 333 -11.22 -12.86 3.71
C GLN A 333 -11.80 -11.65 2.97
N TRP A 334 -13.12 -11.64 2.74
CA TRP A 334 -13.82 -10.52 2.09
C TRP A 334 -13.73 -9.25 2.94
N GLY A 335 -13.91 -9.37 4.25
CA GLY A 335 -13.72 -8.29 5.21
C GLY A 335 -12.30 -7.73 5.18
N ILE A 336 -11.29 -8.59 5.13
CA ILE A 336 -9.87 -8.18 5.03
C ILE A 336 -9.61 -7.39 3.75
N ILE A 337 -10.10 -7.86 2.59
CA ILE A 337 -9.93 -7.14 1.32
C ILE A 337 -10.62 -5.78 1.38
N LEU A 338 -11.87 -5.71 1.86
CA LEU A 338 -12.60 -4.45 1.99
C LEU A 338 -11.88 -3.48 2.96
N GLN A 339 -11.39 -3.99 4.08
CA GLN A 339 -10.67 -3.20 5.07
C GLN A 339 -9.42 -2.55 4.47
N PHE A 340 -8.57 -3.33 3.78
CA PHE A 340 -7.41 -2.76 3.12
C PHE A 340 -7.79 -1.86 1.95
N ALA A 341 -8.88 -2.16 1.25
CA ALA A 341 -9.40 -1.29 0.20
C ALA A 341 -9.71 0.12 0.73
N LEU A 342 -10.44 0.18 1.85
CA LEU A 342 -10.75 1.43 2.52
C LEU A 342 -9.50 2.12 3.06
N TYR A 343 -8.58 1.36 3.68
CA TYR A 343 -7.32 1.90 4.20
C TYR A 343 -6.49 2.56 3.09
N PHE A 344 -6.24 1.89 1.97
CA PHE A 344 -5.44 2.45 0.88
C PHE A 344 -6.14 3.61 0.15
N CYS A 345 -7.47 3.60 0.05
CA CYS A 345 -8.22 4.75 -0.48
C CYS A 345 -7.94 6.05 0.29
N THR A 346 -7.63 5.98 1.59
CA THR A 346 -7.32 7.18 2.39
C THR A 346 -6.06 7.91 1.91
N TYR A 347 -5.10 7.24 1.25
CA TYR A 347 -3.92 7.90 0.68
C TYR A 347 -4.25 8.94 -0.39
N THR A 348 -5.46 8.87 -0.97
CA THR A 348 -5.98 9.91 -1.87
C THR A 348 -5.95 11.29 -1.21
N ALA A 349 -6.30 11.38 0.09
CA ALA A 349 -6.28 12.64 0.82
C ALA A 349 -4.86 13.21 0.94
N ASP A 350 -3.90 12.37 1.32
CA ASP A 350 -2.49 12.73 1.49
C ASP A 350 -1.89 13.24 0.17
N LEU A 351 -2.08 12.48 -0.90
CA LEU A 351 -1.50 12.82 -2.20
C LEU A 351 -2.16 14.06 -2.81
N LEU A 352 -3.47 14.23 -2.61
CA LEU A 352 -4.18 15.41 -3.08
C LEU A 352 -3.74 16.68 -2.34
N ALA A 353 -3.57 16.60 -1.01
CA ALA A 353 -3.04 17.70 -0.21
C ALA A 353 -1.62 18.05 -0.65
N ALA A 354 -0.73 17.06 -0.80
CA ALA A 354 0.63 17.26 -1.29
C ALA A 354 0.67 17.85 -2.71
N ALA A 355 -0.21 17.40 -3.62
CA ALA A 355 -0.31 17.94 -4.97
C ALA A 355 -0.79 19.41 -4.98
N ARG A 356 -1.74 19.78 -4.12
CA ARG A 356 -2.17 21.19 -3.94
C ARG A 356 -1.04 22.06 -3.44
N HIS A 357 -0.26 21.59 -2.46
CA HIS A 357 0.92 22.31 -1.98
C HIS A 357 1.96 22.50 -3.09
N ALA A 358 2.22 21.46 -3.87
CA ALA A 358 3.17 21.52 -4.97
C ALA A 358 2.74 22.49 -6.08
N THR A 359 1.44 22.52 -6.42
CA THR A 359 0.91 23.42 -7.46
C THR A 359 0.77 24.87 -6.98
N ALA A 360 0.39 25.09 -5.72
CA ALA A 360 0.33 26.44 -5.14
C ALA A 360 1.72 27.12 -5.08
N LYS A 361 2.80 26.33 -4.94
CA LYS A 361 4.16 26.83 -5.02
C LYS A 361 4.46 27.44 -6.40
N ASP A 362 4.08 26.74 -7.47
CA ASP A 362 4.32 27.19 -8.85
C ASP A 362 3.53 28.47 -9.21
N GLY A 363 2.32 28.64 -8.64
CA GLY A 363 1.45 29.80 -8.93
C GLY A 363 1.82 31.10 -8.22
N LYS A 364 2.42 31.04 -7.02
CA LYS A 364 3.00 32.24 -6.37
C LYS A 364 4.24 32.76 -7.08
N GLU A 365 4.76 31.94 -7.97
CA GLU A 365 6.00 32.13 -8.64
C GLU A 365 5.74 32.83 -9.99
N SER A 366 4.73 32.47 -10.80
CA SER A 366 4.42 33.12 -12.09
C SER A 366 4.10 34.61 -11.99
#